data_AF-A0A0Q8TTM1-F1
#
_entry.id   AF-A0A0Q8TTM1-F1
#
_cell.length_a   1.000
_cell.length_b   1.000
_cell.length_c   1.000
_cell.angle_alpha   90.00
_cell.angle_beta   90.00
_cell.angle_gamma   90.00
#
_symmetry.space_group_name_H-M   'P 1'
#
loop_
_entity.id
_entity.type
_entity.pdbx_description
1 polymer ?
#
loop_
_entity_poly.entity_id
_entity_poly.type
_entity_poly.pdbx_seq_one_letter_code
_entity_poly.pdbx_strand_id
1 'polypeptide(L)'
;MPAMWCTVYRLMQNNKLLPVDAAKATAMQGWLIYRTKSEIGAPFQHALLLPEREAKGPDPLLLLHHAHLTLCDGGLRLRGFEWVATGSAPHQQWWVVPTPGPAR
;
A
#
# COMPACT_ATOMS: atom_id res chain seq x y z
N MET A 1 -13.74 8.92 -4.18
CA MET A 1 -12.50 8.56 -3.45
C MET A 1 -11.34 8.68 -4.42
N PRO A 2 -10.22 9.34 -4.06
CA PRO A 2 -9.04 9.36 -4.92
C PRO A 2 -8.47 7.93 -5.01
N ALA A 3 -8.33 7.44 -6.23
CA ALA A 3 -7.65 6.19 -6.56
C ALA A 3 -6.57 6.53 -7.58
N MET A 4 -5.39 5.95 -7.42
CA MET A 4 -4.23 6.27 -8.24
C MET A 4 -3.58 4.97 -8.71
N TRP A 5 -3.26 4.89 -10.01
CA TRP A 5 -2.43 3.80 -10.50
C TRP A 5 -0.98 4.05 -10.09
N CYS A 6 -0.33 3.03 -9.54
CA CYS A 6 1.04 3.15 -9.06
C CYS A 6 1.76 1.81 -9.07
N THR A 7 3.09 1.90 -9.02
CA THR A 7 3.95 0.78 -8.63
C THR A 7 4.31 0.92 -7.16
N VAL A 8 4.18 -0.15 -6.39
CA VAL A 8 4.51 -0.25 -4.97
C VAL A 8 5.68 -1.20 -4.80
N TYR A 9 6.68 -0.78 -4.02
CA TYR A 9 7.85 -1.58 -3.67
C TYR A 9 7.88 -1.76 -2.16
N ARG A 10 8.00 -3.00 -1.68
CA ARG A 10 8.23 -3.28 -0.27
C ARG A 10 9.62 -2.80 0.12
N LEU A 11 9.72 -2.00 1.17
CA LEU A 11 10.99 -1.55 1.73
C LEU A 11 11.43 -2.39 2.90
N MET A 12 10.51 -3.08 3.58
CA MET A 12 10.84 -3.89 4.74
C MET A 12 10.25 -5.29 4.66
N GLN A 13 10.97 -6.27 5.19
CA GLN A 13 10.50 -7.63 5.37
C GLN A 13 11.04 -8.15 6.70
N ASN A 14 10.18 -8.78 7.51
CA ASN A 14 10.56 -9.29 8.84
C ASN A 14 11.28 -8.23 9.71
N ASN A 15 10.75 -7.00 9.74
CA ASN A 15 11.34 -5.84 10.45
C ASN A 15 12.75 -5.43 10.02
N LYS A 16 13.22 -5.86 8.84
CA LYS A 16 14.50 -5.45 8.27
C LYS A 16 14.29 -4.69 6.97
N LEU A 17 15.10 -3.66 6.76
CA LEU A 17 15.15 -2.92 5.49
C LEU A 17 15.69 -3.85 4.39
N LEU A 18 15.01 -3.88 3.25
CA LEU A 18 15.45 -4.62 2.07
C LEU A 18 16.54 -3.83 1.32
N PRO A 19 17.57 -4.51 0.80
CA PRO A 19 18.45 -3.92 -0.21
C PRO A 19 17.67 -3.44 -1.43
N VAL A 20 18.21 -2.46 -2.17
CA VAL A 20 17.51 -1.83 -3.30
C VAL A 20 17.05 -2.85 -4.35
N ASP A 21 17.90 -3.80 -4.72
CA ASP A 21 17.56 -4.80 -5.75
C ASP A 21 16.49 -5.77 -5.26
N ALA A 22 16.52 -6.14 -3.97
CA ALA A 22 15.48 -6.94 -3.35
C ALA A 22 14.14 -6.17 -3.29
N ALA A 23 14.17 -4.87 -2.96
CA ALA A 23 12.97 -4.03 -2.97
C ALA A 23 12.38 -3.91 -4.38
N LYS A 24 13.22 -3.70 -5.41
CA LYS A 24 12.79 -3.67 -6.81
C LYS A 24 12.12 -4.97 -7.26
N ALA A 25 12.58 -6.13 -6.77
CA ALA A 25 11.97 -7.43 -7.07
C ALA A 25 10.57 -7.60 -6.47
N THR A 26 10.16 -6.76 -5.51
CA THR A 26 8.82 -6.79 -4.89
C THR A 26 7.80 -5.88 -5.59
N ALA A 27 8.11 -5.38 -6.79
CA ALA A 27 7.25 -4.44 -7.50
C ALA A 27 5.84 -5.01 -7.73
N MET A 28 4.84 -4.30 -7.22
CA MET A 28 3.43 -4.59 -7.46
C MET A 28 2.76 -3.40 -8.12
N GLN A 29 1.99 -3.63 -9.17
CA GLN A 29 1.23 -2.57 -9.83
C GLN A 29 -0.24 -2.71 -9.51
N GLY A 30 -0.90 -1.57 -9.28
CA GLY A 30 -2.32 -1.57 -8.98
C GLY A 30 -2.88 -0.17 -8.72
N TRP A 31 -4.18 -0.14 -8.51
CA TRP A 31 -4.92 1.00 -8.01
C TRP A 31 -4.76 1.10 -6.50
N LEU A 32 -3.96 2.07 -6.05
CA LEU A 32 -3.87 2.43 -4.64
C LEU A 32 -5.10 3.25 -4.25
N ILE A 33 -5.83 2.74 -3.28
CA ILE A 33 -6.98 3.40 -2.67
C ILE A 33 -6.63 3.66 -1.20
N TYR A 34 -6.53 4.95 -0.86
CA TYR A 34 -6.30 5.39 0.51
C TYR A 34 -7.63 5.85 1.11
N ARG A 35 -8.05 5.26 2.22
CA ARG A 35 -9.32 5.61 2.88
C ARG A 35 -9.07 5.95 4.34
N THR A 36 -9.80 6.94 4.82
CA THR A 36 -9.95 7.22 6.25
C THR A 36 -11.39 6.90 6.61
N LYS A 37 -11.61 5.86 7.42
CA LYS A 37 -12.93 5.52 7.95
C LYS A 37 -13.05 6.13 9.35
N SER A 38 -14.09 6.90 9.59
CA SER A 38 -14.44 7.39 10.92
C SER A 38 -15.76 6.74 11.31
N GLU A 39 -15.71 5.54 11.88
CA GLU A 39 -16.87 4.96 12.56
C GLU A 39 -16.74 5.29 14.04
N ILE A 40 -17.55 6.26 14.51
CA ILE A 40 -17.79 6.63 15.91
C ILE A 40 -16.59 6.28 16.82
N GLY A 41 -15.49 7.03 16.68
CA GLY A 41 -14.21 6.71 17.30
C GLY A 41 -13.01 7.33 16.58
N ALA A 42 -11.80 6.88 16.91
CA ALA A 42 -10.57 7.37 16.28
C ALA A 42 -10.52 7.02 14.77
N PRO A 43 -9.99 7.92 13.92
CA PRO A 43 -9.94 7.68 12.48
C PRO A 43 -9.09 6.45 12.14
N PHE A 44 -9.71 5.49 11.46
CA PHE A 44 -9.03 4.29 10.98
C PHE A 44 -8.59 4.49 9.53
N GLN A 45 -7.28 4.68 9.34
CA GLN A 45 -6.68 4.83 8.02
C GLN A 45 -6.30 3.46 7.47
N HIS A 46 -6.73 3.15 6.25
CA HIS A 46 -6.30 1.94 5.56
C HIS A 46 -5.94 2.23 4.10
N ALA A 47 -5.05 1.41 3.56
CA ALA A 47 -4.63 1.45 2.17
C ALA A 47 -4.86 0.08 1.53
N LEU A 48 -5.41 0.10 0.32
CA LEU A 48 -5.66 -1.08 -0.51
C LEU A 48 -4.91 -0.91 -1.82
N LEU A 49 -4.21 -1.95 -2.26
CA LEU A 49 -3.73 -2.04 -3.63
C LEU A 49 -4.59 -3.05 -4.38
N LEU A 50 -5.36 -2.59 -5.36
CA LEU A 50 -6.25 -3.44 -6.15
C LEU A 50 -5.72 -3.64 -7.58
N PRO A 51 -5.90 -4.81 -8.19
CA PRO A 51 -5.56 -5.01 -9.60
C PRO A 51 -6.44 -4.16 -10.54
N GLU A 52 -7.70 -3.91 -10.14
CA GLU A 52 -8.69 -3.15 -10.91
C GLU A 52 -9.30 -2.01 -10.09
N ARG A 53 -9.68 -0.92 -10.76
CA ARG A 53 -10.12 0.33 -10.10
C ARG A 53 -11.40 0.17 -9.29
N GLU A 54 -12.31 -0.67 -9.78
CA GLU A 54 -13.66 -0.84 -9.25
C GLU A 54 -13.94 -2.29 -8.85
N ALA A 55 -12.89 -3.05 -8.52
CA ALA A 55 -13.02 -4.45 -8.17
C ALA A 55 -14.07 -4.63 -7.05
N LYS A 56 -15.21 -5.24 -7.38
CA LYS A 56 -16.27 -5.64 -6.41
C LYS A 56 -15.90 -6.93 -5.65
N GLY A 57 -14.82 -7.56 -6.09
CA GLY A 57 -13.96 -8.61 -5.52
C GLY A 57 -12.73 -8.66 -6.45
N PRO A 58 -11.48 -8.89 -6.00
CA PRO A 58 -10.99 -9.97 -5.14
C PRO A 58 -10.22 -9.45 -3.90
N ASP A 59 -9.51 -10.34 -3.18
CA ASP A 59 -8.57 -9.96 -2.12
C ASP A 59 -7.55 -8.94 -2.65
N PRO A 60 -7.29 -7.84 -1.92
CA PRO A 60 -6.33 -6.84 -2.32
C PRO A 60 -4.93 -7.44 -2.45
N LEU A 61 -4.15 -7.00 -3.45
CA LEU A 61 -2.73 -7.33 -3.58
C LEU A 61 -1.94 -6.90 -2.35
N LEU A 62 -2.42 -5.83 -1.69
CA LEU A 62 -1.90 -5.34 -0.42
C LEU A 62 -3.04 -4.70 0.39
N LEU A 63 -3.21 -5.13 1.64
CA LEU A 63 -4.10 -4.51 2.62
C LEU A 63 -3.31 -4.04 3.82
N LEU A 64 -3.35 -2.72 4.05
CA LEU A 64 -2.68 -2.09 5.18
C LEU A 64 -3.67 -1.47 6.15
N HIS A 65 -3.54 -1.83 7.42
CA HIS A 65 -4.20 -1.17 8.54
C HIS A 65 -3.30 -0.10 9.16
N HIS A 66 -3.91 0.93 9.74
CA HIS A 66 -3.23 2.12 10.26
C HIS A 66 -2.25 2.71 9.24
N ALA A 67 -2.75 2.85 8.00
CA ALA A 67 -1.93 3.24 6.88
C ALA A 67 -1.62 4.75 6.92
N HIS A 68 -0.34 5.11 6.82
CA HIS A 68 0.11 6.49 6.73
C HIS A 68 0.87 6.70 5.43
N LEU A 69 0.36 7.61 4.60
CA LEU A 69 0.98 8.03 3.36
C LEU A 69 1.68 9.38 3.56
N THR A 70 2.94 9.49 3.16
CA THR A 70 3.74 10.72 3.29
C THR A 70 4.41 11.02 1.96
N LEU A 71 4.35 12.28 1.52
CA LEU A 71 5.12 12.74 0.36
C LEU A 71 6.60 12.83 0.73
N CYS A 72 7.46 12.33 -0.14
CA CYS A 72 8.92 12.38 -0.01
C CYS A 72 9.53 12.84 -1.32
N ASP A 73 10.80 13.24 -1.30
CA ASP A 73 11.51 13.61 -2.52
C ASP A 73 11.57 12.41 -3.48
N GLY A 74 10.92 12.55 -4.64
CA GLY A 74 10.88 11.52 -5.68
C GLY A 74 9.77 10.47 -5.55
N GLY A 75 8.85 10.57 -4.59
CA GLY A 75 7.74 9.61 -4.49
C GLY A 75 6.93 9.71 -3.20
N LEU A 76 6.20 8.64 -2.89
CA LEU A 76 5.37 8.56 -1.70
C LEU A 76 5.86 7.41 -0.82
N ARG A 77 5.97 7.65 0.48
CA ARG A 77 6.22 6.60 1.46
C ARG A 77 4.90 6.18 2.10
N LEU A 78 4.60 4.89 2.02
CA LEU A 78 3.44 4.27 2.65
C LEU A 78 3.92 3.40 3.82
N ARG A 79 3.29 3.56 4.99
CA ARG A 79 3.58 2.79 6.21
C ARG A 79 2.30 2.21 6.77
N GLY A 80 2.38 1.07 7.43
CA GLY A 80 1.22 0.47 8.08
C GLY A 80 1.46 -0.98 8.48
N PHE A 81 0.41 -1.63 8.96
CA PHE A 81 0.41 -3.04 9.31
C PHE A 81 -0.20 -3.85 8.18
N GLU A 82 0.61 -4.72 7.58
CA GLU A 82 0.15 -5.64 6.54
C GLU A 82 -0.74 -6.71 7.16
N TRP A 83 -2.00 -6.82 6.74
CA TRP A 83 -2.87 -7.86 7.27
C TRP A 83 -2.38 -9.25 6.83
N VAL A 84 -1.86 -10.03 7.78
CA VAL A 84 -1.49 -11.44 7.59
C VAL A 84 -2.34 -12.31 8.52
N ALA A 85 -2.81 -13.44 8.00
CA ALA A 85 -3.69 -14.37 8.71
C ALA A 85 -3.12 -14.89 10.05
N THR A 86 -1.81 -14.76 10.27
CA THR A 86 -1.09 -15.19 11.48
C THR A 86 -1.12 -14.18 12.63
N GLY A 87 -1.84 -13.07 12.51
CA GLY A 87 -2.21 -12.18 13.63
C GLY A 87 -1.13 -11.20 14.12
N SER A 88 0.15 -11.41 13.79
CA SER A 88 1.22 -10.43 14.05
C SER A 88 1.74 -9.87 12.73
N ALA A 89 1.23 -8.70 12.38
CA ALA A 89 1.72 -7.91 11.26
C ALA A 89 2.85 -6.99 11.77
N PRO A 90 4.10 -7.18 11.35
CA PRO A 90 5.15 -6.22 11.70
C PRO A 90 4.81 -4.87 11.05
N HIS A 91 5.21 -3.76 11.68
CA HIS A 91 5.11 -2.45 11.02
C HIS A 91 5.96 -2.50 9.75
N GLN A 92 5.35 -2.30 8.59
CA GLN A 92 6.01 -2.41 7.29
C GLN A 92 6.04 -1.03 6.61
N GLN A 93 6.94 -0.89 5.64
CA GLN A 93 7.04 0.31 4.81
C GLN A 93 7.12 -0.08 3.35
N TRP A 94 6.55 0.77 2.50
CA TRP A 94 6.55 0.65 1.06
C TRP A 94 6.87 2.00 0.42
N TRP A 95 7.55 1.93 -0.73
CA TRP A 95 7.73 3.05 -1.62
C TRP A 95 6.69 2.98 -2.73
N VAL A 96 5.97 4.06 -2.95
CA VAL A 96 4.90 4.17 -3.92
C VAL A 96 5.30 5.18 -4.97
N VAL A 97 5.29 4.74 -6.22
CA VAL A 97 5.60 5.55 -7.40
C VAL A 97 4.31 5.69 -8.22
N PRO A 98 3.67 6.88 -8.23
CA PRO A 98 2.57 7.17 -9.13
C PRO A 98 2.98 6.95 -10.59
N THR A 99 2.15 6.27 -11.37
CA THR A 99 2.42 6.01 -12.78
C THR A 99 1.19 6.35 -13.64
N PRO A 100 1.36 6.61 -14.95
CA PRO A 100 0.23 6.68 -15.86
C PRO A 100 -0.58 5.38 -15.75
N GLY A 101 -1.90 5.51 -15.61
CA GLY A 101 -2.79 4.34 -15.54
C GLY A 101 -2.75 3.52 -16.83
N PRO A 102 -3.15 2.23 -16.78
CA PRO A 102 -3.35 1.45 -17.99
C PRO A 102 -4.38 2.16 -18.87
N ALA A 103 -4.14 2.15 -20.19
CA ALA A 103 -5.13 2.62 -21.15
C ALA A 103 -6.45 1.86 -20.91
N ARG A 104 -7.56 2.61 -20.88
CA ARG A 104 -8.91 2.05 -20.73
C ARG A 104 -9.33 1.27 -21.96
#